data_AF-A0A2D7HBE2-F1
#
_entry.id   AF-A0A2D7HBE2-F1
#
_cell.length_a   1.000
_cell.length_b   1.000
_cell.length_c   1.000
_cell.angle_alpha   90.00
_cell.angle_beta   90.00
_cell.angle_gamma   90.00
#
_symmetry.space_group_name_H-M   'P 1'
#
loop_
_entity.id
_entity.type
_entity.pdbx_description
1 polymer ?
#
loop_
_entity_poly.entity_id
_entity_poly.type
_entity_poly.pdbx_seq_one_letter_code
_entity_poly.pdbx_strand_id
1 'polypeptide(L)'
;MQNGYAFASRTGLRLIAEHLAKVDTKSIDSLRSKLRVGIMWNTQVTFAKSTSNSSLPLNMEPQIPQLVSQVCCSAAPVSYSSEPAPGWEPFAQLILEATYEAALSAAVLSRARNESNILFLIMIGSGAFGNHPEWIIDAIRRILREHEHSGLDVRMVSHRNPNPMLDSLASEL
;
A
#
# COMPACT_ATOMS: atom_id res chain seq x y z
N MET A 1 15.39 15.18 -6.22
CA MET A 1 14.05 15.26 -5.59
C MET A 1 13.63 16.71 -5.47
N GLN A 2 12.34 17.01 -5.57
CA GLN A 2 11.79 18.34 -5.34
C GLN A 2 10.44 18.19 -4.62
N ASN A 3 10.24 18.92 -3.51
CA ASN A 3 9.04 18.84 -2.67
C ASN A 3 8.64 17.41 -2.25
N GLY A 4 9.63 16.55 -2.01
CA GLY A 4 9.39 15.15 -1.64
C GLY A 4 9.13 14.19 -2.81
N TYR A 5 9.06 14.69 -4.05
CA TYR A 5 8.88 13.86 -5.24
C TYR A 5 10.21 13.54 -5.94
N ALA A 6 10.32 12.32 -6.44
CA ALA A 6 11.41 11.89 -7.31
C ALA A 6 11.13 12.35 -8.75
N PHE A 7 11.98 13.22 -9.29
CA PHE A 7 11.97 13.62 -10.69
C PHE A 7 13.13 12.91 -11.39
N ALA A 8 12.85 11.74 -11.95
CA ALA A 8 13.84 10.94 -12.65
C ALA A 8 14.08 11.47 -14.07
N SER A 9 15.32 11.34 -14.54
CA SER A 9 15.67 11.57 -15.95
C SER A 9 15.54 10.28 -16.74
N ARG A 10 15.37 10.37 -18.06
CA ARG A 10 15.42 9.22 -18.97
C ARG A 10 16.62 8.30 -18.71
N THR A 11 17.81 8.89 -18.59
CA THR A 11 19.04 8.14 -18.35
C THR A 11 19.01 7.43 -17.01
N GLY A 12 18.49 8.08 -15.95
CA GLY A 12 18.35 7.46 -14.64
C GLY A 12 17.40 6.27 -14.66
N LEU A 13 16.22 6.42 -15.26
CA LEU A 13 15.24 5.34 -15.41
C LEU A 13 15.81 4.16 -16.20
N ARG A 14 16.51 4.42 -17.32
CA ARG A 14 17.19 3.39 -18.11
C ARG A 14 18.23 2.63 -17.28
N LEU A 15 19.07 3.34 -16.52
CA LEU A 15 20.09 2.71 -15.67
C LEU A 15 19.47 1.84 -14.57
N ILE A 16 18.37 2.29 -13.97
CA ILE A 16 17.62 1.49 -12.99
C ILE A 16 17.08 0.23 -13.66
N ALA A 17 16.40 0.36 -14.80
CA ALA A 17 15.84 -0.77 -15.54
C ALA A 17 16.92 -1.80 -15.91
N GLU A 18 18.05 -1.35 -16.45
CA GLU A 18 19.19 -2.21 -16.81
C GLU A 18 19.82 -2.90 -15.60
N HIS A 19 19.85 -2.24 -14.44
CA HIS A 19 20.34 -2.84 -13.21
C HIS A 19 19.39 -3.91 -12.68
N LEU A 20 18.09 -3.58 -12.58
CA LEU A 20 17.06 -4.49 -12.09
C LEU A 20 16.92 -5.74 -12.97
N ALA A 21 17.13 -5.62 -14.28
CA ALA A 21 17.11 -6.75 -15.20
C ALA A 21 18.29 -7.73 -15.06
N LYS A 22 19.38 -7.34 -14.38
CA LYS A 22 20.61 -8.14 -14.25
C LYS A 22 20.81 -8.79 -12.89
N VAL A 23 20.17 -8.24 -11.86
CA VAL A 23 20.34 -8.72 -10.48
C VAL A 23 19.41 -9.93 -10.22
N ASP A 24 19.82 -10.81 -9.32
CA ASP A 24 19.01 -11.97 -8.94
C ASP A 24 17.85 -11.60 -8.00
N THR A 25 16.94 -12.54 -7.78
CA THR A 25 15.76 -12.34 -6.92
C THR A 25 16.15 -11.88 -5.51
N LYS A 26 17.20 -12.46 -4.91
CA LYS A 26 17.68 -12.06 -3.57
C LYS A 26 18.16 -10.61 -3.53
N SER A 27 18.82 -10.15 -4.57
CA SER A 27 19.26 -8.76 -4.69
C SER A 27 18.07 -7.83 -4.86
N ILE A 28 17.06 -8.23 -5.65
CA ILE A 28 15.79 -7.49 -5.74
C ILE A 28 15.11 -7.38 -4.37
N ASP A 29 15.01 -8.48 -3.62
CA ASP A 29 14.45 -8.47 -2.26
C ASP A 29 15.26 -7.56 -1.33
N SER A 30 16.59 -7.58 -1.45
CA SER A 30 17.45 -6.66 -0.71
C SER A 30 17.13 -5.20 -1.04
N LEU A 31 16.87 -4.86 -2.31
CA LEU A 31 16.46 -3.51 -2.71
C LEU A 31 15.08 -3.15 -2.15
N ARG A 32 14.09 -4.04 -2.21
CA ARG A 32 12.75 -3.82 -1.60
C ARG A 32 12.87 -3.52 -0.11
N SER A 33 13.72 -4.27 0.60
CA SER A 33 13.95 -4.10 2.05
C SER A 33 14.54 -2.75 2.46
N LYS A 34 15.09 -1.97 1.51
CA LYS A 34 15.61 -0.63 1.78
C LYS A 34 14.51 0.42 1.95
N LEU A 35 13.31 0.17 1.44
CA LEU A 35 12.19 1.09 1.59
C LEU A 35 11.77 1.15 3.06
N ARG A 36 11.47 2.37 3.53
CA ARG A 36 10.97 2.63 4.89
C ARG A 36 9.65 3.38 4.79
N VAL A 37 8.71 3.01 5.66
CA VAL A 37 7.41 3.67 5.82
C VAL A 37 7.29 4.23 7.22
N GLY A 38 6.53 5.32 7.36
CA GLY A 38 6.12 5.80 8.69
C GLY A 38 4.97 4.94 9.20
N ILE A 39 4.94 4.64 10.50
CA ILE A 39 3.82 3.92 11.12
C ILE A 39 3.34 4.69 12.35
N MET A 40 2.06 5.02 12.36
CA MET A 40 1.36 5.56 13.52
C MET A 40 0.54 4.43 14.16
N TRP A 41 1.05 3.90 15.27
CA TRP A 41 0.41 2.77 15.96
C TRP A 41 -0.71 3.22 16.89
N ASN A 42 -1.78 2.43 16.93
CA ASN A 42 -2.81 2.50 17.97
C ASN A 42 -3.39 3.91 18.17
N THR A 43 -3.59 4.63 17.07
CA THR A 43 -4.21 5.95 17.05
C THR A 43 -5.70 5.82 17.30
N GLN A 44 -6.23 6.52 18.32
CA GLN A 44 -7.66 6.57 18.57
C GLN A 44 -8.37 7.38 17.47
N VAL A 45 -9.43 6.82 16.90
CA VAL A 45 -10.34 7.56 16.01
C VAL A 45 -11.58 8.03 16.76
N THR A 46 -12.13 9.17 16.35
CA THR A 46 -13.27 9.82 17.01
C THR A 46 -14.64 9.34 16.50
N PHE A 47 -14.69 8.23 15.77
CA PHE A 47 -15.95 7.67 15.29
C PHE A 47 -16.76 7.09 16.46
N ALA A 48 -17.75 7.83 16.94
CA ALA A 48 -18.88 7.24 17.63
C ALA A 48 -19.63 6.34 16.63
N LYS A 49 -20.15 5.19 17.07
CA LYS A 49 -21.07 4.39 16.24
C LYS A 49 -22.12 5.32 15.63
N SER A 50 -22.05 5.55 14.32
CA SER A 50 -23.08 6.28 13.60
C SER A 50 -24.30 5.36 13.51
N THR A 51 -25.11 5.37 14.56
CA THR A 51 -26.49 4.93 14.47
C THR A 51 -27.22 6.02 13.70
N SER A 52 -27.63 5.69 12.48
CA SER A 52 -28.55 6.46 11.63
C SER A 52 -29.40 7.50 12.38
N ASN A 53 -29.27 8.76 12.00
CA ASN A 53 -30.27 9.83 12.17
C ASN A 53 -30.96 10.00 13.53
N SER A 54 -30.25 9.89 14.65
CA SER A 54 -30.76 10.49 15.89
C SER A 54 -29.62 11.09 16.70
N SER A 55 -29.88 12.29 17.22
CA SER A 55 -29.04 13.02 18.16
C SER A 55 -28.51 12.05 19.23
N LEU A 56 -27.18 11.98 19.37
CA LEU A 56 -26.54 11.20 20.43
C LEU A 56 -27.11 11.67 21.78
N PRO A 57 -27.62 10.77 22.64
CA PRO A 57 -28.05 11.16 23.98
C PRO A 57 -26.85 11.70 24.76
N LEU A 58 -27.09 12.75 25.56
CA LEU A 58 -26.07 13.51 26.30
C LEU A 58 -25.25 12.66 27.32
N ASN A 59 -25.62 11.40 27.50
CA ASN A 59 -25.07 10.47 28.47
C ASN A 59 -24.71 9.16 27.76
N MET A 60 -23.60 9.15 27.02
CA MET A 60 -23.07 7.92 26.42
C MET A 60 -21.98 7.36 27.35
N GLU A 61 -22.13 6.09 27.77
CA GLU A 61 -21.09 5.30 28.45
C GLU A 61 -19.73 5.44 27.73
N PRO A 62 -18.59 5.35 28.44
CA PRO A 62 -17.28 5.41 27.82
C PRO A 62 -17.17 4.32 26.75
N GLN A 63 -17.17 4.74 25.48
CA GLN A 63 -16.96 3.84 24.37
C GLN A 63 -15.54 3.29 24.46
N ILE A 64 -15.38 1.97 24.34
CA ILE A 64 -14.08 1.33 24.15
C ILE A 64 -13.39 2.06 22.98
N PRO A 65 -12.18 2.62 23.17
CA PRO A 65 -11.54 3.42 22.14
C PRO A 65 -11.32 2.56 20.90
N GLN A 66 -11.80 3.03 19.75
CA GLN A 66 -11.48 2.41 18.47
C GLN A 66 -10.07 2.85 18.07
N LEU A 67 -9.13 1.91 18.08
CA LEU A 67 -7.74 2.15 17.71
C LEU A 67 -7.48 1.67 16.28
N VAL A 68 -6.75 2.46 15.52
CA VAL A 68 -6.28 2.11 14.17
C VAL A 68 -4.79 2.37 14.09
N SER A 69 -4.09 1.54 13.31
CA SER A 69 -2.69 1.76 12.99
C SER A 69 -2.58 2.16 11.52
N GLN A 70 -1.96 3.30 11.25
CA GLN A 70 -1.80 3.83 9.90
C GLN A 70 -0.37 3.62 9.41
N VAL A 71 -0.23 2.99 8.25
CA VAL A 71 1.04 2.88 7.53
C VAL A 71 1.09 3.98 6.47
N CYS A 72 1.98 4.94 6.66
CA CYS A 72 2.18 6.06 5.75
C CYS A 72 3.09 5.64 4.59
N CYS A 73 2.44 5.16 3.53
CA CYS A 73 3.08 4.67 2.31
C CYS A 73 3.10 5.70 1.18
N SER A 74 3.93 5.45 0.16
CA SER A 74 3.99 6.27 -1.06
C SER A 74 4.27 5.39 -2.29
N ALA A 75 4.04 5.94 -3.48
CA ALA A 75 4.36 5.32 -4.76
C ALA A 75 5.24 6.26 -5.60
N ALA A 76 5.75 5.78 -6.74
CA ALA A 76 6.50 6.61 -7.66
C ALA A 76 5.59 7.70 -8.29
N PRO A 77 6.03 8.96 -8.42
CA PRO A 77 5.22 10.05 -8.98
C PRO A 77 5.31 10.08 -10.52
N VAL A 78 4.84 9.02 -11.17
CA VAL A 78 4.97 8.78 -12.63
C VAL A 78 4.39 9.93 -13.45
N SER A 79 3.17 10.36 -13.14
CA SER A 79 2.45 11.45 -13.84
C SER A 79 3.09 12.83 -13.67
N TYR A 80 4.00 13.01 -12.70
CA TYR A 80 4.67 14.29 -12.46
C TYR A 80 5.96 14.41 -13.26
N SER A 81 6.38 13.34 -13.93
CA SER A 81 7.55 13.31 -14.79
C SER A 81 7.22 13.72 -16.22
N SER A 82 8.21 14.26 -16.94
CA SER A 82 8.17 14.40 -18.39
C SER A 82 8.49 13.10 -19.13
N GLU A 83 9.01 12.07 -18.44
CA GLU A 83 9.31 10.78 -19.04
C GLU A 83 8.06 9.90 -19.14
N PRO A 84 7.92 9.10 -20.22
CA PRO A 84 6.75 8.28 -20.45
C PRO A 84 6.64 7.16 -19.40
N ALA A 85 5.39 6.81 -19.04
CA ALA A 85 5.10 5.83 -18.00
C ALA A 85 5.84 4.48 -18.18
N PRO A 86 5.97 3.87 -19.38
CA PRO A 86 6.72 2.63 -19.53
C PRO A 86 8.20 2.70 -19.06
N GLY A 87 8.82 3.89 -19.13
CA GLY A 87 10.18 4.06 -18.61
C GLY A 87 10.27 3.97 -17.08
N TRP A 88 9.16 4.21 -16.38
CA TRP A 88 9.06 4.14 -14.93
C TRP A 88 8.80 2.74 -14.41
N GLU A 89 8.20 1.86 -15.22
CA GLU A 89 7.67 0.56 -14.80
C GLU A 89 8.62 -0.23 -13.87
N PRO A 90 9.90 -0.47 -14.21
CA PRO A 90 10.77 -1.28 -13.35
C PRO A 90 10.98 -0.65 -11.96
N PHE A 91 11.08 0.69 -11.90
CA PHE A 91 11.26 1.40 -10.64
C PHE A 91 9.94 1.52 -9.86
N ALA A 92 8.85 1.86 -10.55
CA ALA A 92 7.52 1.99 -9.96
C ALA A 92 7.06 0.64 -9.35
N GLN A 93 7.25 -0.45 -10.08
CA GLN A 93 6.93 -1.80 -9.62
C GLN A 93 7.70 -2.16 -8.34
N LEU A 94 9.02 -1.94 -8.31
CA LEU A 94 9.86 -2.19 -7.13
C LEU A 94 9.38 -1.41 -5.91
N ILE A 95 9.01 -0.12 -6.09
CA ILE A 95 8.50 0.73 -5.01
C ILE A 95 7.12 0.26 -4.54
N LEU A 96 6.22 -0.10 -5.47
CA LEU A 96 4.88 -0.62 -5.13
C LEU A 96 4.99 -1.92 -4.32
N GLU A 97 5.79 -2.86 -4.79
CA GLU A 97 6.04 -4.14 -4.11
C GLU A 97 6.57 -3.93 -2.69
N ALA A 98 7.61 -3.11 -2.53
CA ALA A 98 8.18 -2.81 -1.23
C ALA A 98 7.20 -2.07 -0.31
N THR A 99 6.37 -1.19 -0.88
CA THR A 99 5.33 -0.46 -0.15
C THR A 99 4.25 -1.39 0.40
N TYR A 100 3.71 -2.30 -0.43
CA TYR A 100 2.70 -3.25 0.05
C TYR A 100 3.29 -4.28 1.02
N GLU A 101 4.52 -4.73 0.78
CA GLU A 101 5.23 -5.63 1.69
C GLU A 101 5.46 -5.00 3.06
N ALA A 102 5.82 -3.70 3.11
CA ALA A 102 5.95 -2.96 4.37
C ALA A 102 4.61 -2.81 5.10
N ALA A 103 3.51 -2.55 4.39
CA ALA A 103 2.17 -2.45 4.97
C ALA A 103 1.70 -3.80 5.55
N LEU A 104 1.93 -4.90 4.81
CA LEU A 104 1.59 -6.22 5.29
C LEU A 104 2.46 -6.64 6.48
N SER A 105 3.76 -6.38 6.43
CA SER A 105 4.67 -6.63 7.55
C SER A 105 4.22 -5.90 8.82
N ALA A 106 3.76 -4.65 8.69
CA ALA A 106 3.19 -3.91 9.81
C ALA A 106 1.92 -4.59 10.37
N ALA A 107 1.06 -5.15 9.51
CA ALA A 107 -0.12 -5.90 9.94
C ALA A 107 0.23 -7.22 10.63
N VAL A 108 1.24 -7.94 10.15
CA VAL A 108 1.75 -9.15 10.83
C VAL A 108 2.28 -8.81 12.22
N LEU A 109 3.02 -7.71 12.35
CA LEU A 109 3.51 -7.24 13.66
C LEU A 109 2.36 -6.83 14.59
N SER A 110 1.33 -6.14 14.07
CA SER A 110 0.10 -5.82 14.82
C SER A 110 -0.59 -7.07 15.35
N ARG A 111 -0.80 -8.07 14.48
CA ARG A 111 -1.38 -9.36 14.86
C ARG A 111 -0.54 -10.08 15.90
N ALA A 112 0.78 -10.10 15.76
CA ALA A 112 1.68 -10.74 16.71
C ALA A 112 1.65 -10.09 18.11
N ARG A 113 1.23 -8.82 18.21
CA ARG A 113 0.99 -8.11 19.47
C ARG A 113 -0.44 -8.30 20.02
N ASN A 114 -1.23 -9.21 19.45
CA ASN A 114 -2.64 -9.43 19.76
C ASN A 114 -3.51 -8.16 19.57
N GLU A 115 -3.14 -7.30 18.61
CA GLU A 115 -3.93 -6.12 18.24
C GLU A 115 -4.99 -6.54 17.20
N SER A 116 -4.78 -6.24 15.91
CA SER A 116 -5.71 -6.58 14.83
C SER A 116 -5.08 -7.51 13.80
N ASN A 117 -5.85 -8.46 13.27
CA ASN A 117 -5.47 -9.23 12.10
C ASN A 117 -6.06 -8.66 10.79
N ILE A 118 -6.82 -7.56 10.84
CA ILE A 118 -7.44 -6.94 9.67
C ILE A 118 -6.48 -5.91 9.07
N LEU A 119 -6.19 -6.06 7.77
CA LEU A 119 -5.38 -5.13 6.98
C LEU A 119 -6.25 -4.50 5.89
N PHE A 120 -6.40 -3.18 5.92
CA PHE A 120 -7.06 -2.44 4.84
C PHE A 120 -6.02 -1.96 3.82
N LEU A 121 -6.19 -2.33 2.55
CA LEU A 121 -5.33 -1.90 1.46
C LEU A 121 -6.10 -1.05 0.44
N ILE A 122 -5.43 -0.04 -0.09
CA ILE A 122 -5.91 0.76 -1.23
C ILE A 122 -4.99 0.53 -2.42
N MET A 123 -5.45 0.86 -3.64
CA MET A 123 -4.57 0.91 -4.81
C MET A 123 -3.68 2.17 -4.76
N ILE A 124 -2.57 2.08 -4.03
CA ILE A 124 -1.62 3.18 -3.82
C ILE A 124 -1.07 3.64 -5.17
N GLY A 125 -1.12 4.95 -5.42
CA GLY A 125 -0.51 5.57 -6.60
C GLY A 125 -1.33 5.53 -7.89
N SER A 126 -2.53 4.92 -7.91
CA SER A 126 -3.40 4.84 -9.09
C SER A 126 -4.07 6.17 -9.48
N GLY A 127 -4.12 7.13 -8.55
CA GLY A 127 -4.70 8.45 -8.76
C GLY A 127 -3.66 9.46 -9.25
N ALA A 128 -3.43 10.50 -8.45
CA ALA A 128 -2.60 11.64 -8.84
C ALA A 128 -1.18 11.27 -9.27
N PHE A 129 -0.60 10.17 -8.78
CA PHE A 129 0.76 9.73 -9.12
C PHE A 129 0.85 8.95 -10.44
N GLY A 130 -0.28 8.50 -11.00
CA GLY A 130 -0.34 7.88 -12.33
C GLY A 130 0.40 6.56 -12.48
N ASN A 131 0.48 5.74 -11.43
CA ASN A 131 0.97 4.37 -11.57
C ASN A 131 -0.09 3.53 -12.28
N HIS A 132 0.33 2.70 -13.24
CA HIS A 132 -0.59 1.85 -13.97
C HIS A 132 -1.29 0.85 -13.01
N PRO A 133 -2.61 0.65 -13.13
CA PRO A 133 -3.36 -0.29 -12.30
C PRO A 133 -2.79 -1.71 -12.33
N GLU A 134 -2.26 -2.15 -13.46
CA GLU A 134 -1.64 -3.47 -13.65
C GLU A 134 -0.45 -3.67 -12.71
N TRP A 135 0.45 -2.68 -12.61
CA TRP A 135 1.61 -2.73 -11.71
C TRP A 135 1.19 -2.85 -10.24
N ILE A 136 0.15 -2.13 -9.88
CA ILE A 136 -0.41 -2.14 -8.53
C ILE A 136 -0.99 -3.52 -8.22
N ILE A 137 -1.77 -4.08 -9.13
CA ILE A 137 -2.38 -5.41 -8.97
C ILE A 137 -1.30 -6.49 -8.89
N ASP A 138 -0.26 -6.41 -9.71
CA ASP A 138 0.86 -7.36 -9.67
C ASP A 138 1.61 -7.30 -8.33
N ALA A 139 1.85 -6.09 -7.81
CA ALA A 139 2.48 -5.90 -6.51
C ALA A 139 1.62 -6.43 -5.35
N ILE A 140 0.30 -6.20 -5.38
CA ILE A 140 -0.63 -6.75 -4.39
C ILE A 140 -0.68 -8.29 -4.51
N ARG A 141 -0.83 -8.83 -5.72
CA ARG A 141 -0.87 -10.29 -5.96
C ARG A 141 0.37 -10.98 -5.41
N ARG A 142 1.56 -10.41 -5.65
CA ARG A 142 2.82 -10.93 -5.11
C ARG A 142 2.74 -11.08 -3.60
N ILE A 143 2.40 -10.00 -2.88
CA ILE A 143 2.43 -10.03 -1.42
C ILE A 143 1.31 -10.87 -0.80
N LEU A 144 0.16 -10.99 -1.45
CA LEU A 144 -0.92 -11.86 -0.97
C LEU A 144 -0.49 -13.33 -1.05
N ARG A 145 0.20 -13.73 -2.12
CA ARG A 145 0.77 -15.08 -2.25
C ARG A 145 1.88 -15.35 -1.25
N GLU A 146 2.80 -14.42 -1.07
CA GLU A 146 3.92 -14.58 -0.12
C GLU A 146 3.43 -14.69 1.35
N HIS A 147 2.25 -14.14 1.64
CA HIS A 147 1.70 -14.08 2.99
C HIS A 147 0.35 -14.78 3.15
N GLU A 148 0.03 -15.75 2.29
CA GLU A 148 -1.23 -16.50 2.30
C GLU A 148 -1.53 -17.12 3.68
N HIS A 149 -0.50 -17.60 4.36
CA HIS A 149 -0.61 -18.25 5.69
C HIS A 149 -0.37 -17.30 6.87
N SER A 150 -0.37 -15.98 6.64
CA SER A 150 -0.14 -14.98 7.70
C SER A 150 -1.28 -14.89 8.73
N GLY A 151 -2.47 -15.39 8.38
CA GLY A 151 -3.68 -15.28 9.19
C GLY A 151 -4.28 -13.86 9.21
N LEU A 152 -3.90 -13.02 8.24
CA LEU A 152 -4.47 -11.69 8.05
C LEU A 152 -5.78 -11.76 7.26
N ASP A 153 -6.75 -10.93 7.65
CA ASP A 153 -7.96 -10.61 6.88
C ASP A 153 -7.66 -9.34 6.07
N VAL A 154 -7.32 -9.51 4.79
CA VAL A 154 -6.97 -8.39 3.90
C VAL A 154 -8.22 -7.89 3.19
N ARG A 155 -8.53 -6.61 3.39
CA ARG A 155 -9.71 -5.95 2.82
C ARG A 155 -9.30 -4.84 1.87
N MET A 156 -9.68 -5.00 0.60
CA MET A 156 -9.45 -3.98 -0.40
C MET A 156 -10.47 -2.84 -0.25
N VAL A 157 -9.97 -1.61 -0.20
CA VAL A 157 -10.76 -0.39 -0.04
C VAL A 157 -10.66 0.43 -1.32
N SER A 158 -11.81 0.70 -1.93
CA SER A 158 -11.94 1.53 -3.11
C SER A 158 -12.79 2.76 -2.83
N HIS A 159 -12.50 3.86 -3.51
CA HIS A 159 -13.34 5.05 -3.44
C HIS A 159 -14.53 4.90 -4.39
N ARG A 160 -15.75 5.05 -3.85
CA ARG A 160 -17.04 4.89 -4.55
C ARG A 160 -17.36 3.47 -4.98
N ASN A 161 -16.72 2.97 -6.02
CA ASN A 161 -16.99 1.66 -6.60
C ASN A 161 -15.75 0.76 -6.47
N PRO A 162 -15.93 -0.56 -6.25
CA PRO A 162 -14.84 -1.52 -6.35
C PRO A 162 -14.15 -1.43 -7.72
N ASN A 163 -12.82 -1.53 -7.75
CA ASN A 163 -12.10 -1.64 -9.01
C ASN A 163 -12.26 -3.07 -9.56
N PRO A 164 -12.74 -3.28 -10.79
CA PRO A 164 -12.96 -4.63 -11.35
C PRO A 164 -11.72 -5.52 -11.36
N MET A 165 -10.51 -4.94 -11.41
CA MET A 165 -9.27 -5.72 -11.33
C MET A 165 -9.07 -6.35 -9.94
N LEU A 166 -9.61 -5.74 -8.89
CA LEU A 166 -9.59 -6.31 -7.55
C LEU A 166 -10.55 -7.49 -7.42
N ASP A 167 -11.69 -7.46 -8.11
CA ASP A 167 -12.63 -8.58 -8.15
C ASP A 167 -12.01 -9.79 -8.86
N SER A 168 -11.29 -9.54 -9.97
CA SER A 168 -10.49 -10.57 -10.65
C SER A 168 -9.44 -11.14 -9.70
N LEU A 169 -8.66 -10.29 -9.04
CA LEU A 169 -7.61 -10.73 -8.11
C LEU A 169 -8.18 -11.56 -6.95
N ALA A 170 -9.33 -11.15 -6.38
CA ALA A 170 -9.99 -11.87 -5.30
C ALA A 170 -10.49 -13.27 -5.73
N SER A 171 -10.70 -13.49 -7.02
CA SER A 171 -11.11 -14.79 -7.58
C SER A 171 -9.93 -15.72 -7.86
N GLU A 172 -8.69 -15.21 -7.80
CA GLU A 172 -7.44 -15.97 -8.07
C GLU A 172 -6.81 -16.59 -6.82
N LEU A 173 -7.27 -16.21 -5.62
CA LEU A 173 -6.70 -16.55 -4.31
C LEU A 173 -7.69 -17.40 -3.51
#